data_AF-L0RA59-F1
#
_entry.id   AF-L0RA59-F1
#
_cell.length_a   1.000
_cell.length_b   1.000
_cell.length_c   1.000
_cell.angle_alpha   90.00
_cell.angle_beta   90.00
_cell.angle_gamma   90.00
#
_symmetry.space_group_name_H-M   'P 1'
#
loop_
_entity.id
_entity.type
_entity.pdbx_description
1 polymer ?
#
loop_
_entity_poly.entity_id
_entity_poly.type
_entity_poly.pdbx_seq_one_letter_code
_entity_poly.pdbx_strand_id
1 'polypeptide(L)'
;MKISTGENGKFMQQSPDGLFAGDKTKSISPDLENLTRKEGLDADILQRAHDREEEERDLRVLDAYNRFEAGLQDILTTPETGLMQRQAGAAQSAVFEVNDYFTEAGGRLRDELPDDECRERFMDILASRRKTAINAVARHQSQEYQNWKDRTAGETIDSVLKAVNICPDAASLMHGEKLLEGAMLRLYRGSNPELLELRLVSAKQAMYAGALETIGLKDPVTALIVAESWKEQLGMHNYELLREKYAPSARNQSLKMEFKTLRNLTDEEVQAELADIADQDMREELADMLLADRMRKRTLEERNEEERLNAINRHLFKRFTSGTLTVEEILDSGLSSGQRATWRIIFSRKGELAQDNALLSVVDAITAKEIVEEHQIYAAVTEGLGEMDAFMLAGLFRLKDNPEARLMVNGLCEISEANESISGDEEGHAAAVRDFMNRIASRINKGESFSITKVRNDVIKDHFEGRKAGPVQQAVEKGPEESQEMVPADKKFDNPAAVKDNVVE
;
A
#
# COMPACT_ATOMS: atom_id res chain seq x y z
N MET A 1 43.63 -26.58 9.34
CA MET A 1 43.44 -27.88 8.66
C MET A 1 44.58 -28.06 7.66
N LYS A 2 45.08 -29.30 7.53
CA LYS A 2 46.43 -29.65 7.04
C LYS A 2 46.67 -29.41 5.54
N ILE A 3 47.92 -29.09 5.23
CA ILE A 3 48.57 -29.01 3.91
C ILE A 3 48.71 -30.43 3.31
N SER A 4 48.54 -30.59 1.99
CA SER A 4 49.24 -31.63 1.24
C SER A 4 49.69 -31.11 -0.13
N THR A 5 51.00 -30.86 -0.23
CA THR A 5 51.78 -30.83 -1.46
C THR A 5 52.34 -32.22 -1.73
N GLY A 6 52.25 -32.68 -2.98
CA GLY A 6 53.20 -33.62 -3.58
C GLY A 6 52.74 -35.07 -3.74
N GLU A 7 52.72 -35.54 -4.99
CA GLU A 7 53.43 -36.77 -5.35
C GLU A 7 53.83 -36.75 -6.84
N ASN A 8 55.12 -37.00 -7.06
CA ASN A 8 55.81 -37.13 -8.35
C ASN A 8 55.84 -38.62 -8.78
N GLY A 9 55.72 -38.86 -10.08
CA GLY A 9 56.75 -39.62 -10.81
C GLY A 9 56.53 -41.12 -11.07
N LYS A 10 56.46 -41.45 -12.37
CA LYS A 10 57.31 -42.41 -13.13
C LYS A 10 56.49 -43.30 -14.07
N PHE A 11 56.70 -43.12 -15.37
CA PHE A 11 57.03 -44.25 -16.24
C PHE A 11 58.07 -43.79 -17.29
N MET A 12 59.24 -44.42 -17.21
CA MET A 12 60.27 -44.40 -18.23
C MET A 12 59.94 -45.43 -19.31
N GLN A 13 60.13 -45.04 -20.57
CA GLN A 13 60.70 -45.87 -21.65
C GLN A 13 61.32 -44.87 -22.63
N GLN A 14 62.60 -44.51 -22.42
CA GLN A 14 63.74 -45.03 -23.18
C GLN A 14 63.64 -44.76 -24.69
N SER A 15 64.28 -43.66 -25.08
CA SER A 15 64.83 -43.45 -26.42
C SER A 15 65.83 -44.56 -26.78
N PRO A 16 66.03 -44.81 -28.07
CA PRO A 16 67.35 -45.01 -28.62
C PRO A 16 67.73 -43.78 -29.47
N ASP A 17 68.85 -43.17 -29.09
CA ASP A 17 69.68 -42.39 -30.00
C ASP A 17 70.07 -43.22 -31.23
N GLY A 18 70.20 -42.56 -32.37
CA GLY A 18 71.20 -42.98 -33.36
C GLY A 18 70.79 -42.82 -34.82
N LEU A 19 71.47 -41.87 -35.46
CA LEU A 19 71.85 -41.90 -36.88
C LEU A 19 70.71 -41.76 -37.90
N PHE A 20 70.42 -40.52 -38.32
CA PHE A 20 70.48 -40.10 -39.73
C PHE A 20 70.43 -38.56 -39.76
N ALA A 21 71.60 -37.93 -39.66
CA ALA A 21 71.83 -36.66 -40.33
C ALA A 21 71.97 -36.99 -41.83
N GLY A 22 70.83 -37.08 -42.52
CA GLY A 22 70.75 -37.15 -43.97
C GLY A 22 70.22 -35.82 -44.47
N ASP A 23 70.96 -35.18 -45.37
CA ASP A 23 70.58 -33.98 -46.10
C ASP A 23 69.10 -34.00 -46.48
N LYS A 24 68.35 -33.02 -45.97
CA LYS A 24 66.95 -32.78 -46.36
C LYS A 24 66.93 -32.13 -47.73
N THR A 25 67.19 -32.93 -48.76
CA THR A 25 66.89 -32.54 -50.13
C THR A 25 65.37 -32.47 -50.28
N LYS A 26 64.89 -31.30 -50.75
CA LYS A 26 63.53 -31.02 -51.23
C LYS A 26 62.88 -32.32 -51.71
N SER A 27 61.88 -32.83 -50.98
CA SER A 27 61.05 -33.91 -51.49
C SER A 27 60.18 -33.33 -52.58
N ILE A 28 60.71 -33.40 -53.80
CA ILE A 28 60.00 -33.11 -55.03
C ILE A 28 59.03 -34.28 -55.22
N SER A 29 57.78 -33.99 -55.62
CA SER A 29 56.81 -35.05 -55.97
C SER A 29 57.47 -36.08 -56.90
N PRO A 30 57.24 -37.40 -56.70
CA PRO A 30 57.79 -38.44 -57.56
C PRO A 30 57.45 -38.22 -59.04
N ASP A 31 56.38 -37.48 -59.34
CA ASP A 31 56.01 -37.08 -60.70
C ASP A 31 56.93 -35.99 -61.27
N LEU A 32 57.38 -35.01 -60.48
CA LEU A 32 58.37 -34.01 -60.90
C LEU A 32 59.79 -34.60 -60.98
N GLU A 33 60.15 -35.53 -60.09
CA GLU A 33 61.42 -36.28 -60.21
C GLU A 33 61.46 -37.11 -61.50
N ASN A 34 60.32 -37.67 -61.91
CA ASN A 34 60.19 -38.39 -63.17
C ASN A 34 60.15 -37.47 -64.41
N LEU A 35 59.69 -36.22 -64.27
CA LEU A 35 59.69 -35.21 -65.33
C LEU A 35 61.07 -34.58 -65.53
N THR A 36 61.80 -34.26 -64.46
CA THR A 36 63.17 -33.71 -64.52
C THR A 36 64.19 -34.70 -65.07
N ARG A 37 63.93 -36.01 -64.98
CA ARG A 37 64.79 -37.07 -65.54
C ARG A 37 64.57 -37.34 -67.04
N LYS A 38 63.56 -36.76 -67.68
CA LYS A 38 63.32 -36.93 -69.13
C LYS A 38 64.10 -35.87 -69.92
N GLU A 39 65.10 -36.29 -70.68
CA GLU A 39 65.87 -35.42 -71.57
C GLU A 39 64.97 -34.84 -72.68
N GLY A 40 64.92 -33.50 -72.81
CA GLY A 40 64.23 -32.79 -73.90
C GLY A 40 62.96 -32.01 -73.53
N LEU A 41 62.64 -31.81 -72.25
CA LEU A 41 61.50 -30.99 -71.81
C LEU A 41 61.82 -29.49 -71.81
N ASP A 42 60.86 -28.68 -72.28
CA ASP A 42 60.93 -27.22 -72.30
C ASP A 42 60.96 -26.65 -70.86
N ALA A 43 61.82 -25.66 -70.62
CA ALA A 43 62.04 -25.09 -69.29
C ALA A 43 60.75 -24.49 -68.69
N ASP A 44 59.89 -23.95 -69.55
CA ASP A 44 58.59 -23.37 -69.18
C ASP A 44 57.58 -24.43 -68.68
N ILE A 45 57.74 -25.70 -69.04
CA ILE A 45 56.88 -26.80 -68.60
C ILE A 45 57.31 -27.29 -67.22
N LEU A 46 58.63 -27.33 -66.96
CA LEU A 46 59.18 -27.67 -65.65
C LEU A 46 58.85 -26.57 -64.62
N GLN A 47 58.95 -25.30 -65.00
CA GLN A 47 58.56 -24.20 -64.13
C GLN A 47 57.06 -24.25 -63.79
N ARG A 48 56.19 -24.44 -64.78
CA ARG A 48 54.73 -24.60 -64.55
C ARG A 48 54.37 -25.80 -63.69
N ALA A 49 55.14 -26.89 -63.74
CA ALA A 49 54.94 -28.04 -62.87
C ALA A 49 55.35 -27.74 -61.43
N HIS A 50 56.44 -27.03 -61.22
CA HIS A 50 56.87 -26.55 -59.90
C HIS A 50 55.87 -25.54 -59.32
N ASP A 51 55.38 -24.60 -60.12
CA ASP A 51 54.37 -23.62 -59.71
C ASP A 51 53.06 -24.32 -59.28
N ARG A 52 52.62 -25.36 -60.02
CA ARG A 52 51.46 -26.18 -59.63
C ARG A 52 51.68 -26.97 -58.34
N GLU A 53 52.88 -27.51 -58.14
CA GLU A 53 53.20 -28.23 -56.90
C GLU A 53 53.20 -27.28 -55.70
N GLU A 54 53.71 -26.07 -55.86
CA GLU A 54 53.66 -25.02 -54.84
C GLU A 54 52.21 -24.57 -54.56
N GLU A 55 51.39 -24.39 -55.60
CA GLU A 55 49.95 -24.10 -55.46
C GLU A 55 49.22 -25.23 -54.70
N GLU A 56 49.50 -26.50 -55.01
CA GLU A 56 48.91 -27.64 -54.30
C GLU A 56 49.35 -27.71 -52.82
N ARG A 57 50.60 -27.36 -52.52
CA ARG A 57 51.11 -27.26 -51.15
C ARG A 57 50.40 -26.17 -50.37
N ASP A 58 50.25 -24.98 -50.96
CA ASP A 58 49.55 -23.86 -50.35
C ASP A 58 48.06 -24.19 -50.10
N LEU A 59 47.40 -24.88 -51.04
CA LEU A 59 46.02 -25.33 -50.86
C LEU A 59 45.87 -26.29 -49.67
N ARG A 60 46.84 -27.17 -49.43
CA ARG A 60 46.83 -28.08 -48.26
C ARG A 60 47.03 -27.34 -46.94
N VAL A 61 47.91 -26.35 -46.90
CA VAL A 61 48.09 -25.47 -45.73
C VAL A 61 46.81 -24.68 -45.45
N LEU A 62 46.15 -24.16 -46.49
CA LEU A 62 44.88 -23.44 -46.36
C LEU A 62 43.73 -24.34 -45.90
N ASP A 63 43.62 -25.58 -46.40
CA ASP A 63 42.62 -26.54 -45.94
C ASP A 63 42.83 -26.92 -44.47
N ALA A 64 44.08 -27.18 -44.06
CA ALA A 64 44.43 -27.41 -42.66
C ALA A 64 44.07 -26.20 -41.77
N TYR A 65 44.34 -24.99 -42.23
CA TYR A 65 43.96 -23.77 -41.53
C TYR A 65 42.44 -23.58 -41.44
N ASN A 66 41.70 -23.85 -42.51
CA ASN A 66 40.24 -23.76 -42.50
C ASN A 66 39.61 -24.75 -41.52
N ARG A 67 40.13 -25.98 -41.45
CA ARG A 67 39.69 -26.98 -40.46
C ARG A 67 40.02 -26.54 -39.03
N PHE A 68 41.22 -25.99 -38.81
CA PHE A 68 41.61 -25.44 -37.52
C PHE A 68 40.66 -24.30 -37.09
N GLU A 69 40.40 -23.35 -37.98
CA GLU A 69 39.59 -22.15 -37.71
C GLU A 69 38.13 -22.52 -37.47
N ALA A 70 37.58 -23.49 -38.21
CA ALA A 70 36.23 -24.00 -37.97
C ALA A 70 36.08 -24.56 -36.54
N GLY A 71 37.04 -25.37 -36.07
CA GLY A 71 37.02 -25.88 -34.70
C GLY A 71 37.30 -24.80 -33.65
N LEU A 72 38.15 -23.81 -33.95
CA LEU A 72 38.38 -22.67 -33.06
C LEU A 72 37.10 -21.84 -32.91
N GLN A 73 36.39 -21.60 -34.00
CA GLN A 73 35.14 -20.83 -34.00
C GLN A 73 34.05 -21.56 -33.24
N ASP A 74 33.96 -22.89 -33.34
CA ASP A 74 33.04 -23.69 -32.53
C ASP A 74 33.34 -23.47 -31.04
N ILE A 75 34.56 -23.76 -30.59
CA ILE A 75 34.95 -23.60 -29.16
C ILE A 75 34.70 -22.18 -28.64
N LEU A 76 34.89 -21.15 -29.48
CA LEU A 76 34.66 -19.76 -29.07
C LEU A 76 33.18 -19.40 -29.01
N THR A 77 32.36 -19.86 -29.95
CA THR A 77 31.04 -19.27 -30.24
C THR A 77 29.85 -20.22 -30.11
N THR A 78 30.04 -21.49 -29.78
CA THR A 78 28.90 -22.40 -29.51
C THR A 78 27.97 -21.77 -28.46
N PRO A 79 26.64 -21.68 -28.71
CA PRO A 79 25.73 -20.95 -27.83
C PRO A 79 25.73 -21.42 -26.37
N GLU A 80 25.89 -22.73 -26.13
CA GLU A 80 25.77 -23.31 -24.78
C GLU A 80 27.13 -23.52 -24.09
N THR A 81 28.17 -23.83 -24.86
CA THR A 81 29.49 -24.25 -24.33
C THR A 81 30.63 -23.31 -24.71
N GLY A 82 30.36 -22.35 -25.61
CA GLY A 82 31.35 -21.47 -26.19
C GLY A 82 32.01 -20.59 -25.14
N LEU A 83 33.33 -20.43 -25.24
CA LEU A 83 34.13 -19.68 -24.27
C LEU A 83 33.68 -18.22 -24.14
N MET A 84 33.19 -17.62 -25.23
CA MET A 84 32.70 -16.24 -25.25
C MET A 84 31.27 -16.08 -24.71
N GLN A 85 30.61 -17.18 -24.34
CA GLN A 85 29.28 -17.17 -23.69
C GLN A 85 29.36 -17.43 -22.19
N ARG A 86 30.51 -17.89 -21.69
CA ARG A 86 30.70 -18.18 -20.27
C ARG A 86 30.76 -16.89 -19.46
N GLN A 87 30.01 -16.84 -18.37
CA GLN A 87 29.95 -15.65 -17.51
C GLN A 87 30.78 -15.83 -16.23
N ALA A 88 31.25 -14.71 -15.70
CA ALA A 88 31.86 -14.62 -14.38
C ALA A 88 32.99 -15.66 -14.13
N GLY A 89 32.89 -16.46 -13.06
CA GLY A 89 33.90 -17.45 -12.68
C GLY A 89 34.19 -18.50 -13.77
N ALA A 90 33.20 -18.85 -14.59
CA ALA A 90 33.36 -19.82 -15.66
C ALA A 90 34.21 -19.31 -16.84
N ALA A 91 34.42 -17.98 -16.95
CA ALA A 91 35.27 -17.38 -17.98
C ALA A 91 36.77 -17.37 -17.59
N GLN A 92 37.13 -17.69 -16.36
CA GLN A 92 38.52 -17.56 -15.86
C GLN A 92 39.51 -18.54 -16.51
N SER A 93 39.05 -19.69 -17.01
CA SER A 93 39.89 -20.67 -17.70
C SER A 93 39.94 -20.48 -19.22
N ALA A 94 39.16 -19.54 -19.77
CA ALA A 94 38.95 -19.45 -21.22
C ALA A 94 40.24 -19.22 -22.02
N VAL A 95 41.17 -18.39 -21.52
CA VAL A 95 42.46 -18.19 -22.18
C VAL A 95 43.32 -19.46 -22.18
N PHE A 96 43.29 -20.26 -21.11
CA PHE A 96 44.02 -21.53 -21.06
C PHE A 96 43.44 -22.55 -22.04
N GLU A 97 42.11 -22.67 -22.10
CA GLU A 97 41.42 -23.59 -23.02
C GLU A 97 41.69 -23.26 -24.49
N VAL A 98 41.71 -21.98 -24.87
CA VAL A 98 42.13 -21.58 -26.22
C VAL A 98 43.59 -21.97 -26.47
N ASN A 99 44.46 -21.72 -25.49
CA ASN A 99 45.88 -22.01 -25.61
C ASN A 99 46.17 -23.51 -25.79
N ASP A 100 45.42 -24.35 -25.10
CA ASP A 100 45.48 -25.81 -25.20
C ASP A 100 45.00 -26.26 -26.57
N TYR A 101 43.89 -25.69 -27.07
CA TYR A 101 43.42 -25.98 -28.44
C TYR A 101 44.44 -25.64 -29.53
N PHE A 102 45.12 -24.48 -29.43
CA PHE A 102 46.22 -24.12 -30.33
C PHE A 102 47.37 -25.12 -30.28
N THR A 103 47.62 -25.74 -29.13
CA THR A 103 48.70 -26.71 -28.94
C THR A 103 48.32 -28.10 -29.45
N GLU A 104 47.12 -28.57 -29.13
CA GLU A 104 46.65 -29.92 -29.47
C GLU A 104 46.13 -30.02 -30.91
N ALA A 105 45.14 -29.22 -31.29
CA ALA A 105 44.55 -29.27 -32.62
C ALA A 105 45.51 -28.69 -33.67
N GLY A 106 46.24 -27.64 -33.32
CA GLY A 106 47.30 -27.08 -34.16
C GLY A 106 48.45 -28.08 -34.37
N GLY A 107 48.87 -28.80 -33.32
CA GLY A 107 49.88 -29.85 -33.44
C GLY A 107 49.43 -31.00 -34.34
N ARG A 108 48.20 -31.48 -34.15
CA ARG A 108 47.62 -32.57 -34.95
C ARG A 108 47.55 -32.23 -36.44
N LEU A 109 47.01 -31.07 -36.79
CA LEU A 109 46.86 -30.64 -38.18
C LEU A 109 48.22 -30.34 -38.85
N ARG A 110 49.20 -29.87 -38.08
CA ARG A 110 50.58 -29.73 -38.56
C ARG A 110 51.17 -31.09 -38.94
N ASP A 111 50.97 -32.11 -38.11
CA ASP A 111 51.56 -33.44 -38.33
C ASP A 111 50.95 -34.15 -39.55
N GLU A 112 49.74 -33.77 -39.97
CA GLU A 112 49.06 -34.23 -41.20
C GLU A 112 49.64 -33.61 -42.50
N LEU A 113 50.44 -32.55 -42.41
CA LEU A 113 51.02 -31.88 -43.57
C LEU A 113 52.20 -32.67 -44.18
N PRO A 114 52.36 -32.63 -45.52
CA PRO A 114 53.21 -33.54 -46.28
C PRO A 114 54.72 -33.29 -46.13
N ASP A 115 55.15 -32.05 -45.87
CA ASP A 115 56.56 -31.66 -45.79
C ASP A 115 56.82 -30.59 -44.73
N ASP A 116 58.10 -30.34 -44.42
CA ASP A 116 58.53 -29.40 -43.38
C ASP A 116 58.23 -27.93 -43.74
N GLU A 117 58.20 -27.58 -45.02
CA GLU A 117 57.93 -26.22 -45.49
C GLU A 117 56.46 -25.84 -45.30
N CYS A 118 55.53 -26.75 -45.62
CA CYS A 118 54.10 -26.59 -45.33
C CYS A 118 53.87 -26.47 -43.82
N ARG A 119 54.59 -27.26 -43.01
CA ARG A 119 54.51 -27.22 -41.54
C ARG A 119 54.96 -25.88 -40.98
N GLU A 120 56.06 -25.33 -41.50
CA GLU A 120 56.56 -24.01 -41.10
C GLU A 120 55.57 -22.90 -41.46
N ARG A 121 55.11 -22.86 -42.74
CA ARG A 121 54.10 -21.89 -43.20
C ARG A 121 52.81 -21.95 -42.36
N PHE A 122 52.32 -23.16 -42.05
CA PHE A 122 51.14 -23.34 -41.21
C PHE A 122 51.34 -22.84 -39.77
N MET A 123 52.51 -23.12 -39.17
CA MET A 123 52.83 -22.67 -37.81
C MET A 123 52.96 -21.15 -37.71
N ASP A 124 53.48 -20.48 -38.74
CA ASP A 124 53.54 -19.02 -38.80
C ASP A 124 52.15 -18.39 -38.82
N ILE A 125 51.23 -18.95 -39.62
CA ILE A 125 49.83 -18.53 -39.65
C ILE A 125 49.17 -18.75 -38.27
N LEU A 126 49.39 -19.91 -37.66
CA LEU A 126 48.85 -20.22 -36.33
C LEU A 126 49.40 -19.27 -35.24
N ALA A 127 50.68 -18.91 -35.29
CA ALA A 127 51.28 -18.00 -34.31
C ALA A 127 50.61 -16.61 -34.35
N SER A 128 50.35 -16.09 -35.55
CA SER A 128 49.60 -14.84 -35.74
C SER A 128 48.15 -14.95 -35.25
N ARG A 129 47.46 -16.04 -35.59
CA ARG A 129 46.08 -16.28 -35.19
C ARG A 129 45.93 -16.46 -33.67
N ARG A 130 46.87 -17.17 -33.03
CA ARG A 130 46.95 -17.40 -31.58
C ARG A 130 46.97 -16.10 -30.81
N LYS A 131 47.83 -15.16 -31.21
CA LYS A 131 47.91 -13.83 -30.58
C LYS A 131 46.57 -13.11 -30.63
N THR A 132 45.89 -13.14 -31.79
CA THR A 132 44.60 -12.46 -31.98
C THR A 132 43.49 -13.12 -31.17
N ALA A 133 43.39 -14.45 -31.18
CA ALA A 133 42.39 -15.20 -30.45
C ALA A 133 42.56 -15.06 -28.92
N ILE A 134 43.79 -15.22 -28.41
CA ILE A 134 44.10 -15.04 -26.98
C ILE A 134 43.75 -13.61 -26.53
N ASN A 135 44.08 -12.59 -27.32
CA ASN A 135 43.74 -11.21 -26.97
C ASN A 135 42.23 -10.98 -26.89
N ALA A 136 41.44 -11.56 -27.80
CA ALA A 136 39.99 -11.46 -27.77
C ALA A 136 39.40 -12.13 -26.53
N VAL A 137 39.83 -13.35 -26.22
CA VAL A 137 39.35 -14.10 -25.05
C VAL A 137 39.83 -13.47 -23.74
N ALA A 138 41.04 -12.93 -23.69
CA ALA A 138 41.55 -12.22 -22.52
C ALA A 138 40.75 -10.94 -22.22
N ARG A 139 40.30 -10.21 -23.26
CA ARG A 139 39.40 -9.05 -23.09
C ARG A 139 38.05 -9.49 -22.51
N HIS A 140 37.46 -10.55 -23.07
CA HIS A 140 36.22 -11.12 -22.56
C HIS A 140 36.35 -11.59 -21.11
N GLN A 141 37.38 -12.38 -20.79
CA GLN A 141 37.68 -12.84 -19.43
C GLN A 141 37.86 -11.66 -18.46
N SER A 142 38.57 -10.60 -18.88
CA SER A 142 38.76 -9.41 -18.05
C SER A 142 37.44 -8.68 -17.80
N GLN A 143 36.57 -8.56 -18.82
CA GLN A 143 35.25 -7.95 -18.69
C GLN A 143 34.36 -8.74 -17.72
N GLU A 144 34.28 -10.05 -17.92
CA GLU A 144 33.49 -10.94 -17.05
C GLU A 144 34.01 -10.99 -15.62
N TYR A 145 35.32 -10.86 -15.42
CA TYR A 145 35.89 -10.75 -14.09
C TYR A 145 35.51 -9.44 -13.39
N GLN A 146 35.40 -8.31 -14.12
CA GLN A 146 34.88 -7.06 -13.55
C GLN A 146 33.38 -7.18 -13.22
N ASN A 147 32.59 -7.73 -14.14
CA ASN A 147 31.15 -7.97 -13.92
C ASN A 147 30.91 -8.85 -12.68
N TRP A 148 31.67 -9.93 -12.53
CA TRP A 148 31.61 -10.79 -11.35
C TRP A 148 31.96 -10.06 -10.06
N LYS A 149 33.00 -9.22 -10.07
CA LYS A 149 33.41 -8.43 -8.89
C LYS A 149 32.32 -7.44 -8.48
N ASP A 150 31.74 -6.70 -9.43
CA ASP A 150 30.67 -5.74 -9.15
C ASP A 150 29.42 -6.45 -8.61
N ARG A 151 29.04 -7.59 -9.21
CA ARG A 151 27.93 -8.41 -8.74
C ARG A 151 28.16 -8.94 -7.32
N THR A 152 29.31 -9.53 -7.07
CA THR A 152 29.67 -10.09 -5.75
C THR A 152 29.74 -9.00 -4.68
N ALA A 153 30.22 -7.80 -5.05
CA ALA A 153 30.23 -6.64 -4.17
C ALA A 153 28.81 -6.22 -3.80
N GLY A 154 27.93 -6.08 -4.80
CA GLY A 154 26.51 -5.78 -4.60
C GLY A 154 25.82 -6.80 -3.69
N GLU A 155 25.97 -8.09 -3.99
CA GLU A 155 25.39 -9.18 -3.18
C GLU A 155 25.90 -9.18 -1.74
N THR A 156 27.17 -8.86 -1.52
CA THR A 156 27.75 -8.75 -0.17
C THR A 156 27.19 -7.55 0.59
N ILE A 157 27.11 -6.39 -0.07
CA ILE A 157 26.51 -5.18 0.51
C ILE A 157 25.06 -5.47 0.90
N ASP A 158 24.26 -6.01 -0.03
CA ASP A 158 22.86 -6.36 0.23
C ASP A 158 22.70 -7.36 1.38
N SER A 159 23.59 -8.35 1.48
CA SER A 159 23.58 -9.30 2.58
C SER A 159 23.87 -8.64 3.93
N VAL A 160 24.84 -7.72 3.99
CA VAL A 160 25.16 -6.99 5.22
C VAL A 160 24.01 -6.06 5.61
N LEU A 161 23.46 -5.31 4.65
CA LEU A 161 22.30 -4.45 4.86
C LEU A 161 21.10 -5.23 5.40
N LYS A 162 20.79 -6.38 4.81
CA LYS A 162 19.71 -7.27 5.29
C LYS A 162 19.97 -7.76 6.71
N ALA A 163 21.19 -8.18 7.04
CA ALA A 163 21.52 -8.69 8.37
C ALA A 163 21.37 -7.61 9.45
N VAL A 164 21.85 -6.39 9.18
CA VAL A 164 21.76 -5.24 10.09
C VAL A 164 20.31 -4.81 10.30
N ASN A 165 19.49 -4.79 9.25
CA ASN A 165 18.08 -4.40 9.36
C ASN A 165 17.26 -5.36 10.24
N ILE A 166 17.67 -6.62 10.41
CA ILE A 166 16.95 -7.57 11.29
C ILE A 166 17.14 -7.19 12.77
N CYS A 167 18.34 -6.74 13.14
CA CYS A 167 18.67 -6.34 14.50
C CYS A 167 19.69 -5.18 14.48
N PRO A 168 19.21 -3.93 14.42
CA PRO A 168 20.08 -2.76 14.33
C PRO A 168 20.64 -2.39 15.70
N ASP A 169 21.54 -3.22 16.25
CA ASP A 169 22.31 -2.92 17.44
C ASP A 169 23.73 -2.45 17.08
N ALA A 170 24.39 -1.77 18.03
CA ALA A 170 25.72 -1.21 17.81
C ALA A 170 26.77 -2.28 17.45
N ALA A 171 26.64 -3.49 18.00
CA ALA A 171 27.55 -4.59 17.71
C ALA A 171 27.39 -5.10 16.27
N SER A 172 26.16 -5.26 15.79
CA SER A 172 25.88 -5.68 14.40
C SER A 172 26.31 -4.62 13.40
N LEU A 173 26.11 -3.34 13.70
CA LEU A 173 26.58 -2.23 12.86
C LEU A 173 28.10 -2.21 12.74
N MET A 174 28.83 -2.28 13.85
CA MET A 174 30.30 -2.36 13.82
C MET A 174 30.81 -3.61 13.10
N HIS A 175 30.12 -4.74 13.25
CA HIS A 175 30.46 -5.95 12.51
C HIS A 175 30.21 -5.77 11.00
N GLY A 176 29.08 -5.17 10.63
CA GLY A 176 28.72 -4.83 9.25
C GLY A 176 29.74 -3.90 8.60
N GLU A 177 30.21 -2.86 9.30
CA GLU A 177 31.27 -1.97 8.80
C GLU A 177 32.55 -2.75 8.46
N LYS A 178 33.02 -3.61 9.36
CA LYS A 178 34.22 -4.43 9.13
C LYS A 178 34.04 -5.39 7.96
N LEU A 179 32.84 -5.94 7.77
CA LEU A 179 32.53 -6.80 6.63
C LEU A 179 32.52 -6.03 5.32
N LEU A 180 31.92 -4.83 5.29
CA LEU A 180 31.91 -3.94 4.13
C LEU A 180 33.33 -3.51 3.75
N GLU A 181 34.14 -3.08 4.72
CA GLU A 181 35.54 -2.73 4.53
C GLU A 181 36.33 -3.91 3.95
N GLY A 182 36.22 -5.08 4.58
CA GLY A 182 36.90 -6.29 4.14
C GLY A 182 36.46 -6.75 2.75
N ALA A 183 35.18 -6.63 2.42
CA ALA A 183 34.64 -6.97 1.11
C ALA A 183 35.15 -6.01 0.03
N MET A 184 35.05 -4.70 0.28
CA MET A 184 35.49 -3.68 -0.68
C MET A 184 37.01 -3.74 -0.93
N LEU A 185 37.83 -3.89 0.12
CA LEU A 185 39.28 -4.03 -0.01
C LEU A 185 39.70 -5.28 -0.79
N ARG A 186 38.97 -6.40 -0.63
CA ARG A 186 39.24 -7.64 -1.37
C ARG A 186 38.83 -7.55 -2.84
N LEU A 187 37.64 -7.00 -3.11
CA LEU A 187 37.05 -6.99 -4.45
C LEU A 187 37.68 -5.92 -5.36
N TYR A 188 38.02 -4.75 -4.82
CA TYR A 188 38.57 -3.62 -5.59
C TYR A 188 40.07 -3.41 -5.36
N ARG A 189 40.79 -4.47 -5.02
CA ARG A 189 42.25 -4.41 -4.86
C ARG A 189 42.91 -3.92 -6.16
N GLY A 190 43.63 -2.80 -6.07
CA GLY A 190 44.31 -2.17 -7.22
C GLY A 190 43.47 -1.14 -8.00
N SER A 191 42.23 -0.87 -7.56
CA SER A 191 41.43 0.26 -8.07
C SER A 191 41.91 1.61 -7.50
N ASN A 192 41.38 2.72 -8.04
CA ASN A 192 41.66 4.05 -7.52
C ASN A 192 41.21 4.15 -6.04
N PRO A 193 42.10 4.55 -5.11
CA PRO A 193 41.80 4.62 -3.68
C PRO A 193 40.67 5.60 -3.35
N GLU A 194 40.58 6.75 -4.04
CA GLU A 194 39.56 7.76 -3.78
C GLU A 194 38.15 7.23 -4.14
N LEU A 195 38.05 6.49 -5.25
CA LEU A 195 36.79 5.88 -5.68
C LEU A 195 36.36 4.76 -4.71
N LEU A 196 37.33 4.01 -4.18
CA LEU A 196 37.06 2.96 -3.19
C LEU A 196 36.53 3.55 -1.89
N GLU A 197 37.15 4.61 -1.40
CA GLU A 197 36.74 5.32 -0.19
C GLU A 197 35.33 5.90 -0.34
N LEU A 198 35.03 6.53 -1.48
CA LEU A 198 33.68 7.04 -1.77
C LEU A 198 32.62 5.93 -1.75
N ARG A 199 32.91 4.78 -2.38
CA ARG A 199 32.00 3.62 -2.38
C ARG A 199 31.80 3.07 -0.98
N LEU A 200 32.86 3.00 -0.17
CA LEU A 200 32.80 2.52 1.20
C LEU A 200 31.95 3.44 2.08
N VAL A 201 32.16 4.75 1.99
CA VAL A 201 31.37 5.75 2.72
C VAL A 201 29.90 5.64 2.33
N SER A 202 29.59 5.56 1.04
CA SER A 202 28.21 5.41 0.56
C SER A 202 27.55 4.14 1.08
N ALA A 203 28.26 2.99 1.08
CA ALA A 203 27.73 1.73 1.60
C ALA A 203 27.48 1.79 3.13
N LYS A 204 28.39 2.42 3.88
CA LYS A 204 28.20 2.64 5.32
C LYS A 204 27.00 3.54 5.60
N GLN A 205 26.87 4.66 4.89
CA GLN A 205 25.73 5.57 5.02
C GLN A 205 24.40 4.87 4.76
N ALA A 206 24.33 4.06 3.70
CA ALA A 206 23.14 3.25 3.41
C ALA A 206 22.81 2.25 4.53
N MET A 207 23.83 1.65 5.15
CA MET A 207 23.66 0.74 6.28
C MET A 207 23.06 1.44 7.51
N TYR A 208 23.62 2.59 7.91
CA TYR A 208 23.09 3.37 9.03
C TYR A 208 21.68 3.91 8.74
N ALA A 209 21.42 4.35 7.51
CA ALA A 209 20.09 4.82 7.11
C ALA A 209 19.06 3.69 7.19
N GLY A 210 19.34 2.51 6.62
CA GLY A 210 18.43 1.36 6.67
C GLY A 210 18.17 0.85 8.10
N ALA A 211 19.19 0.87 8.95
CA ALA A 211 19.06 0.55 10.37
C ALA A 211 18.08 1.52 11.07
N LEU A 212 18.24 2.83 10.84
CA LEU A 212 17.35 3.86 11.37
C LEU A 212 15.93 3.76 10.82
N GLU A 213 15.77 3.40 9.55
CA GLU A 213 14.45 3.18 8.98
C GLU A 213 13.72 2.05 9.70
N THR A 214 14.45 0.97 10.01
CA THR A 214 13.88 -0.17 10.74
C THR A 214 13.51 0.19 12.18
N ILE A 215 14.36 0.98 12.87
CA ILE A 215 14.04 1.50 14.21
C ILE A 215 12.82 2.42 14.13
N GLY A 216 12.80 3.36 13.19
CA GLY A 216 11.76 4.38 13.07
C GLY A 216 10.40 3.86 12.67
N LEU A 217 10.31 2.68 12.03
CA LEU A 217 9.04 1.99 11.80
C LEU A 217 8.38 1.52 13.11
N LYS A 218 9.16 1.21 14.14
CA LYS A 218 8.67 0.73 15.44
C LYS A 218 8.60 1.83 16.47
N ASP A 219 9.62 2.67 16.51
CA ASP A 219 9.81 3.74 17.48
C ASP A 219 10.49 4.96 16.83
N PRO A 220 9.71 5.86 16.20
CA PRO A 220 10.21 7.10 15.61
C PRO A 220 10.90 8.03 16.60
N VAL A 221 10.55 8.00 17.90
CA VAL A 221 11.21 8.84 18.92
C VAL A 221 12.65 8.36 19.13
N THR A 222 12.82 7.06 19.38
CA THR A 222 14.15 6.47 19.51
C THR A 222 14.97 6.63 18.22
N ALA A 223 14.33 6.50 17.05
CA ALA A 223 15.02 6.72 15.77
C ALA A 223 15.60 8.12 15.63
N LEU A 224 14.91 9.18 16.07
CA LEU A 224 15.45 10.54 16.04
C LEU A 224 16.61 10.75 17.00
N ILE A 225 16.52 10.19 18.20
CA ILE A 225 17.60 10.25 19.21
C ILE A 225 18.86 9.56 18.64
N VAL A 226 18.69 8.38 18.06
CA VAL A 226 19.78 7.61 17.48
C VAL A 226 20.32 8.29 16.21
N ALA A 227 19.46 8.89 15.37
CA ALA A 227 19.88 9.65 14.19
C ALA A 227 20.79 10.82 14.54
N GLU A 228 20.51 11.54 15.64
CA GLU A 228 21.42 12.59 16.13
C GLU A 228 22.77 12.03 16.56
N SER A 229 22.76 10.87 17.25
CA SER A 229 24.00 10.21 17.69
C SER A 229 24.84 9.66 16.53
N TRP A 230 24.23 9.37 15.38
CA TRP A 230 24.88 8.81 14.17
C TRP A 230 25.04 9.81 13.04
N LYS A 231 24.92 11.11 13.35
CA LYS A 231 24.93 12.19 12.37
C LYS A 231 26.19 12.20 11.50
N GLU A 232 27.35 11.93 12.09
CA GLU A 232 28.62 11.85 11.36
C GLU A 232 28.66 10.66 10.38
N GLN A 233 28.14 9.51 10.80
CA GLN A 233 28.12 8.28 10.01
C GLN A 233 27.11 8.32 8.86
N LEU A 234 25.97 9.01 9.05
CA LEU A 234 24.93 9.20 8.03
C LEU A 234 25.31 10.24 6.98
N GLY A 235 26.08 11.24 7.39
CA GLY A 235 26.24 12.49 6.64
C GLY A 235 24.99 13.39 6.75
N MET A 236 25.21 14.69 6.55
CA MET A 236 24.18 15.72 6.74
C MET A 236 22.92 15.48 5.91
N HIS A 237 23.08 15.10 4.64
CA HIS A 237 21.94 14.90 3.73
C HIS A 237 20.98 13.80 4.21
N ASN A 238 21.49 12.61 4.56
CA ASN A 238 20.66 11.50 5.01
C ASN A 238 20.06 11.79 6.40
N TYR A 239 20.81 12.46 7.27
CA TYR A 239 20.31 12.89 8.58
C TYR A 239 19.10 13.83 8.44
N GLU A 240 19.17 14.85 7.57
CA GLU A 240 18.08 15.79 7.34
C GLU A 240 16.82 15.08 6.79
N LEU A 241 16.99 14.19 5.81
CA LEU A 241 15.88 13.43 5.21
C LEU A 241 15.19 12.53 6.23
N LEU A 242 15.96 11.81 7.07
CA LEU A 242 15.41 10.96 8.12
C LEU A 242 14.73 11.79 9.22
N ARG A 243 15.29 12.95 9.57
CA ARG A 243 14.70 13.86 10.54
C ARG A 243 13.36 14.41 10.06
N GLU A 244 13.27 14.84 8.80
CA GLU A 244 12.02 15.31 8.19
C GLU A 244 10.94 14.22 8.20
N LYS A 245 11.33 12.97 7.89
CA LYS A 245 10.44 11.81 7.89
C LYS A 245 9.90 11.45 9.28
N TYR A 246 10.76 11.43 10.29
CA TYR A 246 10.40 10.90 11.62
C TYR A 246 9.96 11.97 12.63
N ALA A 247 10.33 13.25 12.48
CA ALA A 247 9.96 14.31 13.43
C ALA A 247 8.45 14.43 13.67
N PRO A 248 7.57 14.45 12.64
CA PRO A 248 6.12 14.53 12.87
C PRO A 248 5.58 13.28 13.58
N SER A 249 6.06 12.10 13.18
CA SER A 249 5.62 10.82 13.76
C SER A 249 6.04 10.67 15.22
N ALA A 250 7.26 11.08 15.56
CA ALA A 250 7.77 11.10 16.92
C ALA A 250 6.98 12.08 17.80
N ARG A 251 6.74 13.31 17.33
CA ARG A 251 5.90 14.29 18.05
C ARG A 251 4.52 13.72 18.36
N ASN A 252 3.85 13.14 17.37
CA ASN A 252 2.53 12.51 17.54
C ASN A 252 2.54 11.34 18.52
N GLN A 253 3.61 10.54 18.53
CA GLN A 253 3.75 9.45 19.48
C GLN A 253 3.97 9.96 20.91
N SER A 254 4.84 10.96 21.10
CA SER A 254 5.05 11.61 22.40
C SER A 254 3.74 12.20 22.92
N LEU A 255 3.01 12.96 22.10
CA LEU A 255 1.69 13.49 22.44
C LEU A 255 0.72 12.40 22.91
N LYS A 256 0.65 11.27 22.19
CA LYS A 256 -0.23 10.15 22.56
C LYS A 256 0.19 9.47 23.87
N MET A 257 1.49 9.36 24.13
CA MET A 257 2.02 8.77 25.35
C MET A 257 1.72 9.66 26.55
N GLU A 258 2.03 10.96 26.44
CA GLU A 258 1.74 11.95 27.48
C GLU A 258 0.22 12.03 27.74
N PHE A 259 -0.60 12.13 26.69
CA PHE A 259 -2.05 12.15 26.84
C PHE A 259 -2.58 10.94 27.61
N LYS A 260 -2.06 9.72 27.35
CA LYS A 260 -2.48 8.52 28.07
C LYS A 260 -2.16 8.58 29.55
N THR A 261 -1.00 9.13 29.91
CA THR A 261 -0.57 9.32 31.29
C THR A 261 -1.48 10.34 32.00
N LEU A 262 -1.78 11.45 31.33
CA LEU A 262 -2.52 12.57 31.91
C LEU A 262 -4.04 12.36 32.00
N ARG A 263 -4.62 11.51 31.13
CA ARG A 263 -6.08 11.39 30.96
C ARG A 263 -6.87 11.05 32.22
N ASN A 264 -6.26 10.36 33.18
CA ASN A 264 -6.93 9.89 34.39
C ASN A 264 -6.56 10.69 35.65
N LEU A 265 -5.75 11.74 35.51
CA LEU A 265 -5.35 12.60 36.61
C LEU A 265 -6.42 13.68 36.88
N THR A 266 -6.38 14.21 38.09
CA THR A 266 -7.23 15.35 38.49
C THR A 266 -6.80 16.64 37.78
N ASP A 267 -7.68 17.64 37.76
CA ASP A 267 -7.43 18.92 37.07
C ASP A 267 -6.18 19.63 37.61
N GLU A 268 -5.95 19.57 38.91
CA GLU A 268 -4.78 20.16 39.58
C GLU A 268 -3.49 19.43 39.20
N GLU A 269 -3.51 18.09 39.19
CA GLU A 269 -2.37 17.26 38.77
C GLU A 269 -2.05 17.46 37.28
N VAL A 270 -3.08 17.52 36.42
CA VAL A 270 -2.90 17.78 34.98
C VAL A 270 -2.24 19.15 34.75
N GLN A 271 -2.65 20.20 35.47
CA GLN A 271 -2.05 21.52 35.32
C GLN A 271 -0.59 21.55 35.77
N ALA A 272 -0.24 20.83 36.83
CA ALA A 272 1.14 20.71 37.29
C ALA A 272 2.01 19.99 36.24
N GLU A 273 1.58 18.83 35.74
CA GLU A 273 2.32 18.05 34.75
C GLU A 273 2.43 18.78 33.40
N LEU A 274 1.37 19.49 32.97
CA LEU A 274 1.43 20.31 31.76
C LEU A 274 2.43 21.47 31.92
N ALA A 275 2.60 22.04 33.12
CA ALA A 275 3.56 23.12 33.33
C ALA A 275 5.03 22.66 33.18
N ASP A 276 5.30 21.38 33.47
CA ASP A 276 6.64 20.77 33.39
C ASP A 276 7.07 20.44 31.94
N ILE A 277 6.14 20.42 30.98
CA ILE A 277 6.46 20.20 29.57
C ILE A 277 7.11 21.47 28.98
N ALA A 278 8.32 21.33 28.45
CA ALA A 278 9.08 22.46 27.91
C ALA A 278 8.51 23.01 26.58
N ASP A 279 7.92 22.15 25.75
CA ASP A 279 7.38 22.50 24.43
C ASP A 279 6.00 23.16 24.57
N GLN A 280 5.88 24.43 24.16
CA GLN A 280 4.63 25.18 24.25
C GLN A 280 3.54 24.62 23.34
N ASP A 281 3.86 24.28 22.10
CA ASP A 281 2.87 23.76 21.15
C ASP A 281 2.31 22.42 21.63
N MET A 282 3.20 21.58 22.19
CA MET A 282 2.80 20.30 22.77
C MET A 282 1.86 20.47 23.98
N ARG A 283 2.12 21.46 24.83
CA ARG A 283 1.26 21.77 25.99
C ARG A 283 -0.13 22.20 25.57
N GLU A 284 -0.22 23.13 24.62
CA GLU A 284 -1.50 23.65 24.12
C GLU A 284 -2.32 22.53 23.50
N GLU A 285 -1.69 21.70 22.66
CA GLU A 285 -2.34 20.56 22.00
C GLU A 285 -2.82 19.50 23.01
N LEU A 286 -2.02 19.17 24.03
CA LEU A 286 -2.41 18.23 25.09
C LEU A 286 -3.56 18.78 25.94
N ALA A 287 -3.54 20.06 26.28
CA ALA A 287 -4.61 20.70 27.04
C ALA A 287 -5.95 20.62 26.28
N ASP A 288 -5.95 20.92 24.98
CA ASP A 288 -7.13 20.83 24.12
C ASP A 288 -7.65 19.38 24.00
N MET A 289 -6.74 18.42 23.82
CA MET A 289 -7.10 17.00 23.77
C MET A 289 -7.74 16.52 25.08
N LEU A 290 -7.21 16.93 26.23
CA LEU A 290 -7.73 16.57 27.55
C LEU A 290 -9.10 17.22 27.80
N LEU A 291 -9.27 18.48 27.43
CA LEU A 291 -10.55 19.18 27.51
C LEU A 291 -11.62 18.49 26.64
N ALA A 292 -11.26 18.15 25.39
CA ALA A 292 -12.15 17.45 24.49
C ALA A 292 -12.54 16.05 25.01
N ASP A 293 -11.61 15.30 25.60
CA ASP A 293 -11.91 13.99 26.20
C ASP A 293 -12.86 14.11 27.40
N ARG A 294 -12.64 15.10 28.28
CA ARG A 294 -13.52 15.35 29.43
C ARG A 294 -14.92 15.75 29.00
N MET A 295 -15.04 16.62 27.99
CA MET A 295 -16.33 16.99 27.42
C MET A 295 -17.04 15.77 26.83
N ARG A 296 -16.33 14.91 26.08
CA ARG A 296 -16.90 13.67 25.54
C ARG A 296 -17.35 12.72 26.64
N LYS A 297 -16.55 12.51 27.68
CA LYS A 297 -16.92 11.68 28.84
C LYS A 297 -18.18 12.21 29.51
N ARG A 298 -18.25 13.51 29.78
CA ARG A 298 -19.43 14.15 30.36
C ARG A 298 -20.67 13.96 29.48
N THR A 299 -20.58 14.22 28.17
CA THR A 299 -21.73 14.02 27.26
C THR A 299 -22.17 12.56 27.18
N LEU A 300 -21.22 11.62 27.29
CA LEU A 300 -21.52 10.19 27.28
C LEU A 300 -22.18 9.75 28.60
N GLU A 301 -21.70 10.26 29.74
CA GLU A 301 -22.29 10.02 31.06
C GLU A 301 -23.72 10.60 31.14
N GLU A 302 -23.93 11.82 30.66
CA GLU A 302 -25.25 12.46 30.57
C GLU A 302 -26.20 11.61 29.70
N ARG A 303 -25.75 11.18 28.51
CA ARG A 303 -26.54 10.31 27.63
C ARG A 303 -26.84 8.95 28.27
N ASN A 304 -25.86 8.33 28.93
CA ASN A 304 -26.06 7.05 29.60
C ASN A 304 -27.07 7.17 30.75
N GLU A 305 -27.02 8.27 31.50
CA GLU A 305 -27.97 8.56 32.57
C GLU A 305 -29.37 8.84 32.00
N GLU A 306 -29.48 9.57 30.89
CA GLU A 306 -30.73 9.79 30.16
C GLU A 306 -31.33 8.45 29.68
N GLU A 307 -30.53 7.59 29.06
CA GLU A 307 -30.96 6.26 28.61
C GLU A 307 -31.41 5.38 29.80
N ARG A 308 -30.69 5.45 30.94
CA ARG A 308 -31.07 4.77 32.19
C ARG A 308 -32.42 5.25 32.71
N LEU A 309 -32.63 6.56 32.81
CA LEU A 309 -33.89 7.16 33.26
C LEU A 309 -35.04 6.80 32.32
N ASN A 310 -34.84 6.90 31.01
CA ASN A 310 -35.84 6.49 30.02
C ASN A 310 -36.21 5.00 30.18
N ALA A 311 -35.24 4.10 30.39
CA ALA A 311 -35.50 2.69 30.62
C ALA A 311 -36.37 2.43 31.88
N ILE A 312 -36.07 3.12 32.99
CA ILE A 312 -36.86 3.02 34.23
C ILE A 312 -38.30 3.51 33.99
N ASN A 313 -38.46 4.68 33.37
CA ASN A 313 -39.78 5.25 33.06
C ASN A 313 -40.60 4.35 32.14
N ARG A 314 -40.00 3.75 31.11
CA ARG A 314 -40.66 2.78 30.23
C ARG A 314 -41.14 1.55 30.98
N HIS A 315 -40.32 1.03 31.90
CA HIS A 315 -40.69 -0.14 32.70
C HIS A 315 -41.87 0.18 33.62
N LEU A 316 -41.83 1.33 34.31
CA LEU A 316 -42.95 1.80 35.14
C LEU A 316 -44.22 1.99 34.30
N PHE A 317 -44.10 2.60 33.11
CA PHE A 317 -45.24 2.83 32.23
C PHE A 317 -45.87 1.53 31.72
N LYS A 318 -45.06 0.53 31.38
CA LYS A 318 -45.54 -0.81 30.99
C LYS A 318 -46.28 -1.51 32.13
N ARG A 319 -45.82 -1.35 33.38
CA ARG A 319 -46.52 -1.89 34.55
C ARG A 319 -47.80 -1.12 34.85
N PHE A 320 -47.79 0.18 34.63
CA PHE A 320 -48.96 1.05 34.76
C PHE A 320 -50.08 0.62 33.81
N THR A 321 -49.78 0.49 32.51
CA THR A 321 -50.77 0.10 31.48
C THR A 321 -51.24 -1.36 31.62
N SER A 322 -50.39 -2.27 32.10
CA SER A 322 -50.80 -3.64 32.44
C SER A 322 -51.55 -3.76 33.78
N GLY A 323 -51.68 -2.64 34.50
CA GLY A 323 -52.37 -2.55 35.77
C GLY A 323 -51.65 -3.23 36.95
N THR A 324 -50.38 -3.59 36.79
CA THR A 324 -49.57 -4.31 37.79
C THR A 324 -48.67 -3.41 38.65
N LEU A 325 -48.58 -2.12 38.31
CA LEU A 325 -47.76 -1.16 39.04
C LEU A 325 -48.25 -0.96 40.49
N THR A 326 -47.32 -0.93 41.44
CA THR A 326 -47.59 -0.60 42.85
C THR A 326 -46.89 0.68 43.29
N VAL A 327 -47.35 1.29 44.38
CA VAL A 327 -46.73 2.51 44.93
C VAL A 327 -45.32 2.25 45.47
N GLU A 328 -45.07 1.04 45.98
CA GLU A 328 -43.75 0.58 46.43
C GLU A 328 -42.75 0.53 45.26
N GLU A 329 -43.17 0.04 44.09
CA GLU A 329 -42.34 0.00 42.89
C GLU A 329 -41.96 1.40 42.37
N ILE A 330 -42.83 2.40 42.54
CA ILE A 330 -42.50 3.80 42.24
C ILE A 330 -41.45 4.33 43.22
N LEU A 331 -41.57 3.97 44.50
CA LEU A 331 -40.65 4.39 45.55
C LEU A 331 -39.25 3.80 45.38
N ASP A 332 -39.17 2.55 44.96
CA ASP A 332 -37.93 1.76 44.81
C ASP A 332 -37.31 1.86 43.40
N SER A 333 -37.92 2.64 42.50
CA SER A 333 -37.50 2.80 41.10
C SER A 333 -36.13 3.46 40.89
N GLY A 334 -35.53 4.03 41.95
CA GLY A 334 -34.28 4.79 41.85
C GLY A 334 -34.44 6.16 41.16
N LEU A 335 -35.67 6.63 40.97
CA LEU A 335 -35.98 7.97 40.47
C LEU A 335 -35.81 9.05 41.55
N SER A 336 -35.58 10.30 41.11
CA SER A 336 -35.49 11.45 42.02
C SER A 336 -36.82 11.69 42.76
N SER A 337 -36.79 12.46 43.86
CA SER A 337 -38.00 12.79 44.62
C SER A 337 -39.07 13.48 43.77
N GLY A 338 -38.67 14.39 42.87
CA GLY A 338 -39.57 15.06 41.94
C GLY A 338 -40.21 14.09 40.94
N GLN A 339 -39.40 13.24 40.30
CA GLN A 339 -39.90 12.24 39.35
C GLN A 339 -40.84 11.22 40.01
N ARG A 340 -40.56 10.79 41.24
CA ARG A 340 -41.46 9.92 42.01
C ARG A 340 -42.79 10.59 42.34
N ALA A 341 -42.80 11.90 42.60
CA ALA A 341 -44.04 12.65 42.81
C ALA A 341 -44.88 12.67 41.53
N THR A 342 -44.27 12.93 40.37
CA THR A 342 -44.94 12.86 39.07
C THR A 342 -45.55 11.47 38.83
N TRP A 343 -44.79 10.40 39.08
CA TRP A 343 -45.30 9.02 38.93
C TRP A 343 -46.46 8.67 39.86
N ARG A 344 -46.50 9.21 41.07
CA ARG A 344 -47.66 9.03 41.96
C ARG A 344 -48.90 9.73 41.43
N ILE A 345 -48.75 10.90 40.80
CA ILE A 345 -49.85 11.60 40.15
C ILE A 345 -50.34 10.78 38.96
N ILE A 346 -49.43 10.32 38.09
CA ILE A 346 -49.75 9.40 36.97
C ILE A 346 -50.53 8.18 37.49
N PHE A 347 -50.04 7.54 38.55
CA PHE A 347 -50.69 6.39 39.17
C PHE A 347 -52.10 6.70 39.69
N SER A 348 -52.31 7.89 40.27
CA SER A 348 -53.62 8.30 40.79
C SER A 348 -54.67 8.59 39.71
N ARG A 349 -54.24 8.90 38.47
CA ARG A 349 -55.14 9.18 37.33
C ARG A 349 -55.57 7.92 36.57
N LYS A 350 -55.23 6.73 37.07
CA LYS A 350 -55.58 5.45 36.42
C LYS A 350 -57.10 5.32 36.24
N GLY A 351 -57.53 5.15 35.00
CA GLY A 351 -58.95 5.01 34.65
C GLY A 351 -59.75 6.32 34.55
N GLU A 352 -59.09 7.47 34.61
CA GLU A 352 -59.72 8.75 34.25
C GLU A 352 -59.96 8.86 32.74
N LEU A 353 -60.93 9.70 32.34
CA LEU A 353 -61.21 9.99 30.93
C LEU A 353 -60.07 10.83 30.33
N ALA A 354 -59.56 10.37 29.17
CA ALA A 354 -58.55 11.09 28.41
C ALA A 354 -59.10 12.41 27.87
N GLN A 355 -58.27 13.44 27.83
CA GLN A 355 -58.60 14.76 27.28
C GLN A 355 -57.92 14.94 25.92
N ASP A 356 -58.71 15.29 24.90
CA ASP A 356 -58.21 15.52 23.55
C ASP A 356 -57.22 16.69 23.49
N ASN A 357 -57.45 17.74 24.28
CA ASN A 357 -56.57 18.91 24.31
C ASN A 357 -55.19 18.59 24.89
N ALA A 358 -55.09 17.61 25.79
CA ALA A 358 -53.82 17.13 26.31
C ALA A 358 -53.04 16.33 25.24
N LEU A 359 -53.73 15.58 24.36
CA LEU A 359 -53.10 14.93 23.22
C LEU A 359 -52.54 15.95 22.23
N LEU A 360 -53.33 16.96 21.86
CA LEU A 360 -52.93 17.98 20.90
C LEU A 360 -51.75 18.81 21.42
N SER A 361 -51.78 19.22 22.69
CA SER A 361 -50.68 19.97 23.31
C SER A 361 -49.34 19.21 23.30
N VAL A 362 -49.37 17.89 23.51
CA VAL A 362 -48.14 17.08 23.48
C VAL A 362 -47.65 16.88 22.05
N VAL A 363 -48.56 16.75 21.09
CA VAL A 363 -48.23 16.68 19.66
C VAL A 363 -47.57 17.97 19.21
N ASP A 364 -48.10 19.13 19.60
CA ASP A 364 -47.52 20.44 19.32
C ASP A 364 -46.13 20.60 19.96
N ALA A 365 -45.96 20.14 21.21
CA ALA A 365 -44.66 20.17 21.88
C ALA A 365 -43.63 19.23 21.22
N ILE A 366 -44.05 18.11 20.62
CA ILE A 366 -43.18 17.21 19.83
C ILE A 366 -42.80 17.86 18.49
N THR A 367 -43.75 18.48 17.78
CA THR A 367 -43.50 19.12 16.48
C THR A 367 -42.64 20.38 16.61
N ALA A 368 -42.82 21.14 17.70
CA ALA A 368 -41.98 22.29 18.05
C ALA A 368 -40.60 21.92 18.63
N LYS A 369 -40.32 20.63 18.86
CA LYS A 369 -39.09 20.11 19.50
C LYS A 369 -38.86 20.60 20.93
N GLU A 370 -39.94 20.89 21.65
CA GLU A 370 -39.90 21.27 23.07
C GLU A 370 -39.77 20.04 23.96
N ILE A 371 -40.29 18.89 23.51
CA ILE A 371 -40.06 17.59 24.16
C ILE A 371 -38.71 17.03 23.70
N VAL A 372 -37.77 16.97 24.63
CA VAL A 372 -36.39 16.49 24.41
C VAL A 372 -36.26 15.03 24.85
N GLU A 373 -37.03 14.61 25.86
CA GLU A 373 -36.92 13.31 26.49
C GLU A 373 -38.25 12.54 26.51
N GLU A 374 -38.19 11.21 26.37
CA GLU A 374 -39.38 10.36 26.30
C GLU A 374 -40.21 10.40 27.58
N HIS A 375 -39.57 10.53 28.74
CA HIS A 375 -40.27 10.56 30.01
C HIS A 375 -41.21 11.77 30.16
N GLN A 376 -40.98 12.86 29.41
CA GLN A 376 -41.84 14.04 29.40
C GLN A 376 -43.22 13.73 28.78
N ILE A 377 -43.27 12.80 27.82
CA ILE A 377 -44.54 12.31 27.23
C ILE A 377 -45.34 11.53 28.28
N TYR A 378 -44.67 10.71 29.10
CA TYR A 378 -45.34 10.01 30.20
C TYR A 378 -45.80 10.98 31.30
N ALA A 379 -45.05 12.04 31.55
CA ALA A 379 -45.44 13.08 32.50
C ALA A 379 -46.74 13.78 32.07
N ALA A 380 -47.00 13.96 30.78
CA ALA A 380 -48.24 14.59 30.29
C ALA A 380 -49.53 13.80 30.64
N VAL A 381 -49.42 12.55 31.11
CA VAL A 381 -50.55 11.84 31.72
C VAL A 381 -51.06 12.59 32.96
N THR A 382 -50.19 13.30 33.70
CA THR A 382 -50.63 14.16 34.81
C THR A 382 -51.50 15.33 34.37
N GLU A 383 -51.44 15.71 33.09
CA GLU A 383 -52.19 16.83 32.50
C GLU A 383 -53.47 16.37 31.79
N GLY A 384 -53.62 15.07 31.52
CA GLY A 384 -54.87 14.49 30.99
C GLY A 384 -54.68 13.64 29.75
N LEU A 385 -53.42 13.39 29.36
CA LEU A 385 -53.10 12.50 28.24
C LEU A 385 -53.53 11.06 28.57
N GLY A 386 -54.27 10.45 27.65
CA GLY A 386 -54.70 9.05 27.79
C GLY A 386 -53.51 8.09 27.77
N GLU A 387 -53.63 6.95 28.48
CA GLU A 387 -52.56 5.96 28.59
C GLU A 387 -52.14 5.40 27.22
N MET A 388 -53.11 5.16 26.34
CA MET A 388 -52.88 4.65 24.98
C MET A 388 -52.23 5.71 24.09
N ASP A 389 -52.64 6.97 24.23
CA ASP A 389 -52.09 8.11 23.49
C ASP A 389 -50.63 8.35 23.90
N ALA A 390 -50.33 8.33 25.19
CA ALA A 390 -48.97 8.40 25.72
C ALA A 390 -48.09 7.22 25.26
N PHE A 391 -48.65 6.01 25.20
CA PHE A 391 -47.93 4.84 24.67
C PHE A 391 -47.54 5.01 23.20
N MET A 392 -48.49 5.44 22.37
CA MET A 392 -48.28 5.64 20.93
C MET A 392 -47.30 6.78 20.66
N LEU A 393 -47.45 7.92 21.33
CA LEU A 393 -46.55 9.06 21.21
C LEU A 393 -45.12 8.72 21.67
N ALA A 394 -44.97 8.03 22.79
CA ALA A 394 -43.65 7.57 23.25
C ALA A 394 -43.03 6.57 22.26
N GLY A 395 -43.84 5.69 21.67
CA GLY A 395 -43.41 4.76 20.61
C GLY A 395 -42.89 5.48 19.36
N LEU A 396 -43.59 6.52 18.91
CA LEU A 396 -43.16 7.37 17.79
C LEU A 396 -41.92 8.20 18.15
N PHE A 397 -41.88 8.75 19.36
CA PHE A 397 -40.75 9.55 19.84
C PHE A 397 -39.45 8.75 19.92
N ARG A 398 -39.51 7.45 20.22
CA ARG A 398 -38.33 6.55 20.16
C ARG A 398 -37.72 6.44 18.78
N LEU A 399 -38.50 6.70 17.75
CA LEU A 399 -38.01 6.69 16.38
C LEU A 399 -37.37 8.01 15.99
N LYS A 400 -37.30 9.04 16.87
CA LYS A 400 -36.82 10.40 16.55
C LYS A 400 -35.47 10.46 15.81
N ASP A 401 -34.57 9.53 16.09
CA ASP A 401 -33.23 9.45 15.48
C ASP A 401 -33.22 8.70 14.12
N ASN A 402 -34.35 8.10 13.74
CA ASN A 402 -34.56 7.47 12.44
C ASN A 402 -34.96 8.54 11.41
N PRO A 403 -34.36 8.57 10.19
CA PRO A 403 -34.77 9.48 9.12
C PRO A 403 -36.29 9.45 8.81
N GLU A 404 -36.94 8.31 9.03
CA GLU A 404 -38.39 8.15 8.82
C GLU A 404 -39.24 8.89 9.88
N ALA A 405 -38.73 9.15 11.09
CA ALA A 405 -39.48 9.89 12.10
C ALA A 405 -39.67 11.36 11.75
N ARG A 406 -38.77 11.97 10.95
CA ARG A 406 -39.00 13.31 10.40
C ARG A 406 -40.25 13.35 9.54
N LEU A 407 -40.52 12.31 8.77
CA LEU A 407 -41.73 12.20 7.95
C LEU A 407 -42.98 11.97 8.81
N MET A 408 -42.84 11.28 9.94
CA MET A 408 -43.95 11.09 10.90
C MET A 408 -44.30 12.41 11.61
N VAL A 409 -43.30 13.16 12.07
CA VAL A 409 -43.49 14.48 12.70
C VAL A 409 -44.07 15.47 11.68
N ASN A 410 -43.53 15.52 10.46
CA ASN A 410 -44.11 16.34 9.39
C ASN A 410 -45.56 15.92 9.07
N GLY A 411 -45.86 14.62 9.10
CA GLY A 411 -47.22 14.13 8.93
C GLY A 411 -48.18 14.61 10.01
N LEU A 412 -47.74 14.70 11.27
CA LEU A 412 -48.52 15.29 12.37
C LEU A 412 -48.72 16.80 12.20
N CYS A 413 -47.70 17.54 11.73
CA CYS A 413 -47.84 18.96 11.38
C CYS A 413 -48.88 19.16 10.28
N GLU A 414 -48.77 18.40 9.18
CA GLU A 414 -49.66 18.53 8.03
C GLU A 414 -51.12 18.14 8.35
N ILE A 415 -51.34 17.21 9.28
CA ILE A 415 -52.69 16.89 9.79
C ILE A 415 -53.25 18.08 10.60
N SER A 416 -52.40 18.74 11.37
CA SER A 416 -52.78 19.91 12.17
C SER A 416 -53.10 21.11 11.28
N GLU A 417 -52.26 21.39 10.27
CA GLU A 417 -52.51 22.40 9.23
C GLU A 417 -53.80 22.12 8.44
N ALA A 418 -54.06 20.86 8.09
CA ALA A 418 -55.30 20.47 7.41
C ALA A 418 -56.55 20.74 8.26
N ASN A 419 -56.48 20.50 9.57
CA ASN A 419 -57.58 20.77 10.49
C ASN A 419 -57.89 22.28 10.61
N GLU A 420 -56.86 23.11 10.76
CA GLU A 420 -56.99 24.58 10.79
C GLU A 420 -57.69 25.14 9.54
N SER A 421 -57.50 24.49 8.39
CA SER A 421 -58.07 24.94 7.12
C SER A 421 -59.55 24.60 6.88
N ILE A 422 -60.13 23.63 7.61
CA ILE A 422 -61.46 23.05 7.30
C ILE A 422 -62.46 23.19 8.47
N SER A 423 -62.04 22.87 9.69
CA SER A 423 -62.86 23.03 10.90
C SER A 423 -61.95 22.91 12.13
N GLY A 424 -61.78 23.97 12.91
CA GLY A 424 -60.99 23.95 14.16
C GLY A 424 -61.65 23.17 15.31
N ASP A 425 -62.13 21.96 15.02
CA ASP A 425 -62.80 21.03 15.94
C ASP A 425 -61.74 20.15 16.61
N GLU A 426 -61.48 20.38 17.91
CA GLU A 426 -60.45 19.70 18.69
C GLU A 426 -60.66 18.17 18.76
N GLU A 427 -61.92 17.72 18.81
CA GLU A 427 -62.28 16.29 18.86
C GLU A 427 -61.99 15.61 17.51
N GLY A 428 -62.30 16.28 16.40
CA GLY A 428 -61.98 15.83 15.04
C GLY A 428 -60.47 15.78 14.78
N HIS A 429 -59.72 16.76 15.27
CA HIS A 429 -58.26 16.81 15.18
C HIS A 429 -57.61 15.66 15.95
N ALA A 430 -58.01 15.46 17.20
CA ALA A 430 -57.51 14.39 18.05
C ALA A 430 -57.83 13.00 17.45
N ALA A 431 -59.02 12.82 16.85
CA ALA A 431 -59.38 11.58 16.16
C ALA A 431 -58.49 11.30 14.94
N ALA A 432 -58.20 12.31 14.11
CA ALA A 432 -57.31 12.18 12.96
C ALA A 432 -55.87 11.86 13.37
N VAL A 433 -55.37 12.52 14.43
CA VAL A 433 -54.04 12.26 15.00
C VAL A 433 -53.94 10.82 15.53
N ARG A 434 -54.94 10.34 16.29
CA ARG A 434 -54.99 8.94 16.76
C ARG A 434 -55.03 7.93 15.61
N ASP A 435 -55.80 8.19 14.57
CA ASP A 435 -55.88 7.29 13.40
C ASP A 435 -54.53 7.23 12.67
N PHE A 436 -53.86 8.37 12.50
CA PHE A 436 -52.52 8.43 11.92
C PHE A 436 -51.50 7.62 12.74
N MET A 437 -51.45 7.84 14.05
CA MET A 437 -50.56 7.09 14.94
C MET A 437 -50.85 5.57 14.92
N ASN A 438 -52.12 5.18 14.94
CA ASN A 438 -52.54 3.78 14.90
C ASN A 438 -52.19 3.09 13.57
N ARG A 439 -52.41 3.75 12.43
CA ARG A 439 -52.05 3.22 11.11
C ARG A 439 -50.55 3.02 10.99
N ILE A 440 -49.74 3.95 11.51
CA ILE A 440 -48.28 3.82 11.54
C ILE A 440 -47.86 2.67 12.46
N ALA A 441 -48.34 2.63 13.70
CA ALA A 441 -48.01 1.58 14.67
C ALA A 441 -48.38 0.17 14.16
N SER A 442 -49.53 0.03 13.53
CA SER A 442 -49.99 -1.23 12.92
C SER A 442 -49.08 -1.72 11.79
N ARG A 443 -48.58 -0.81 10.94
CA ARG A 443 -47.69 -1.16 9.83
C ARG A 443 -46.29 -1.51 10.31
N ILE A 444 -45.77 -0.79 11.30
CA ILE A 444 -44.49 -1.10 11.96
C ILE A 444 -44.54 -2.49 12.60
N ASN A 445 -45.61 -2.80 13.35
CA ASN A 445 -45.77 -4.11 14.01
C ASN A 445 -45.88 -5.29 13.02
N LYS A 446 -46.32 -5.04 11.78
CA LYS A 446 -46.42 -6.05 10.71
C LYS A 446 -45.13 -6.21 9.90
N GLY A 447 -44.14 -5.33 10.08
CA GLY A 447 -42.89 -5.34 9.31
C GLY A 447 -43.06 -5.06 7.82
N GLU A 448 -44.17 -4.42 7.42
CA GLU A 448 -44.46 -4.10 6.03
C GLU A 448 -43.74 -2.81 5.62
N SER A 449 -43.26 -2.72 4.38
CA SER A 449 -42.81 -1.44 3.82
C SER A 449 -44.02 -0.55 3.54
N PHE A 450 -44.09 0.64 4.13
CA PHE A 450 -45.16 1.60 3.92
C PHE A 450 -44.62 3.02 3.70
N SER A 451 -45.38 3.85 2.99
CA SER A 451 -45.06 5.27 2.82
C SER A 451 -45.85 6.09 3.84
N ILE A 452 -45.14 6.82 4.69
CA ILE A 452 -45.75 7.72 5.70
C ILE A 452 -46.59 8.80 5.02
N THR A 453 -46.12 9.34 3.88
CA THR A 453 -46.85 10.31 3.05
C THR A 453 -48.19 9.75 2.56
N LYS A 454 -48.24 8.47 2.19
CA LYS A 454 -49.48 7.81 1.77
C LYS A 454 -50.45 7.66 2.95
N VAL A 455 -49.97 7.20 4.09
CA VAL A 455 -50.79 7.07 5.32
C VAL A 455 -51.36 8.42 5.75
N ARG A 456 -50.54 9.47 5.72
CA ARG A 456 -50.96 10.85 5.99
C ARG A 456 -52.08 11.30 5.04
N ASN A 457 -51.89 11.14 3.72
CA ASN A 457 -52.90 11.54 2.74
C ASN A 457 -54.21 10.77 2.90
N ASP A 458 -54.14 9.47 3.21
CA ASP A 458 -55.32 8.65 3.46
C ASP A 458 -56.07 9.14 4.72
N VAL A 459 -55.36 9.51 5.80
CA VAL A 459 -55.97 10.07 7.02
C VAL A 459 -56.60 11.45 6.75
N ILE A 460 -55.90 12.34 6.05
CA ILE A 460 -56.43 13.67 5.71
C ILE A 460 -57.71 13.53 4.89
N LYS A 461 -57.73 12.60 3.94
CA LYS A 461 -58.90 12.29 3.14
C LYS A 461 -60.07 11.74 3.96
N ASP A 462 -59.79 10.75 4.81
CA ASP A 462 -60.83 10.06 5.57
C ASP A 462 -61.50 10.98 6.62
N HIS A 463 -60.76 11.91 7.21
CA HIS A 463 -61.27 12.79 8.27
C HIS A 463 -61.69 14.18 7.78
N PHE A 464 -61.10 14.71 6.71
CA PHE A 464 -61.31 16.10 6.28
C PHE A 464 -61.92 16.28 4.87
N GLU A 465 -61.76 15.35 3.91
CA GLU A 465 -62.29 15.53 2.54
C GLU A 465 -63.83 15.37 2.41
N GLY A 466 -64.52 14.95 3.48
CA GLY A 466 -65.99 14.86 3.55
C GLY A 466 -66.70 16.08 4.16
N ARG A 467 -65.97 16.96 4.88
CA ARG A 467 -66.50 18.17 5.51
C ARG A 467 -66.29 19.37 4.58
N LYS A 468 -66.95 19.39 3.42
CA LYS A 468 -66.93 20.60 2.58
C LYS A 468 -67.58 21.76 3.35
N ALA A 469 -66.81 22.84 3.49
CA ALA A 469 -67.25 24.14 3.95
C ALA A 469 -68.64 24.49 3.40
N GLY A 470 -69.54 24.91 4.31
CA GLY A 470 -70.76 25.60 3.93
C GLY A 470 -70.44 26.81 3.05
N PRO A 471 -71.38 27.23 2.17
CA PRO A 471 -71.08 28.16 1.11
C PRO A 471 -70.70 29.52 1.69
N VAL A 472 -69.45 29.93 1.48
CA VAL A 472 -69.04 31.34 1.59
C VAL A 472 -69.78 32.09 0.50
N GLN A 473 -70.72 32.94 0.91
CA GLN A 473 -71.34 33.93 0.03
C GLN A 473 -70.24 34.83 -0.55
N GLN A 474 -70.05 34.76 -1.86
CA GLN A 474 -69.34 35.79 -2.62
C GLN A 474 -70.11 37.11 -2.49
N ALA A 475 -69.57 38.04 -1.72
CA ALA A 475 -69.88 39.46 -1.89
C ALA A 475 -68.90 40.02 -2.91
N VAL A 476 -69.45 40.29 -4.09
CA VAL A 476 -68.85 41.01 -5.20
C VAL A 476 -68.60 42.46 -4.78
N GLU A 477 -67.34 42.92 -4.82
CA GLU A 477 -67.02 44.33 -5.07
C GLU A 477 -65.94 44.46 -6.15
N LYS A 478 -66.45 44.74 -7.35
CA LYS A 478 -65.97 45.61 -8.42
C LYS A 478 -64.47 45.96 -8.47
N GLY A 479 -63.85 45.62 -9.62
CA GLY A 479 -62.63 46.27 -10.12
C GLY A 479 -62.84 47.75 -10.48
N PRO A 480 -61.80 48.41 -11.03
CA PRO A 480 -61.58 48.28 -12.47
C PRO A 480 -60.10 48.23 -12.92
N GLU A 481 -59.91 47.63 -14.13
CA GLU A 481 -59.05 48.04 -15.27
C GLU A 481 -57.57 48.33 -15.02
N GLU A 482 -56.56 48.02 -15.83
CA GLU A 482 -56.29 47.66 -17.22
C GLU A 482 -54.75 47.32 -17.15
N SER A 483 -54.10 46.43 -17.88
CA SER A 483 -53.94 46.29 -19.32
C SER A 483 -53.20 44.97 -19.59
N GLN A 484 -53.46 44.41 -20.76
CA GLN A 484 -52.78 43.28 -21.37
C GLN A 484 -51.37 43.65 -21.85
N GLU A 485 -50.42 42.72 -21.81
CA GLU A 485 -49.50 42.52 -22.93
C GLU A 485 -48.98 41.06 -22.99
N MET A 486 -48.87 40.56 -24.22
CA MET A 486 -48.60 39.16 -24.59
C MET A 486 -47.08 38.83 -24.63
N VAL A 487 -46.71 37.64 -24.13
CA VAL A 487 -45.89 36.53 -24.72
C VAL A 487 -44.85 36.91 -25.82
N PRO A 488 -43.58 36.41 -25.85
CA PRO A 488 -43.28 34.96 -25.77
C PRO A 488 -41.93 34.46 -25.19
N ALA A 489 -41.90 33.13 -25.11
CA ALA A 489 -40.88 32.16 -24.73
C ALA A 489 -39.44 32.40 -25.23
N ASP A 490 -38.45 32.02 -24.41
CA ASP A 490 -37.38 31.09 -24.82
C ASP A 490 -36.42 30.71 -23.67
N LYS A 491 -35.77 29.54 -23.83
CA LYS A 491 -34.54 29.02 -23.17
C LYS A 491 -34.67 27.88 -22.14
N LYS A 492 -34.73 26.68 -22.73
CA LYS A 492 -33.87 25.48 -22.55
C LYS A 492 -33.00 25.35 -21.28
N PHE A 493 -33.27 24.23 -20.60
CA PHE A 493 -32.37 23.26 -19.98
C PHE A 493 -30.87 23.40 -20.29
N ASP A 494 -30.06 23.35 -19.23
CA ASP A 494 -28.72 22.76 -19.28
C ASP A 494 -28.47 21.85 -18.06
N ASN A 495 -27.80 20.75 -18.37
CA ASN A 495 -27.48 19.58 -17.56
C ASN A 495 -25.98 19.62 -17.23
N PRO A 496 -25.49 19.37 -15.99
CA PRO A 496 -24.05 19.34 -15.75
C PRO A 496 -23.50 17.92 -15.89
N ALA A 497 -22.60 17.73 -16.85
CA ALA A 497 -21.79 16.53 -17.00
C ALA A 497 -20.38 16.73 -16.40
N ALA A 498 -19.98 15.73 -15.62
CA ALA A 498 -18.65 15.13 -15.51
C ALA A 498 -17.42 15.95 -15.93
N VAL A 499 -16.53 16.19 -14.97
CA VAL A 499 -15.11 16.47 -15.22
C VAL A 499 -14.31 15.21 -14.87
N LYS A 500 -13.69 14.63 -15.89
CA LYS A 500 -12.62 13.63 -15.76
C LYS A 500 -11.27 14.34 -15.78
N ASP A 501 -10.40 13.75 -14.96
CA ASP A 501 -8.94 13.75 -14.98
C ASP A 501 -8.26 14.13 -16.30
N ASN A 502 -7.23 14.96 -16.17
CA ASN A 502 -6.03 14.88 -17.00
C ASN A 502 -4.81 15.18 -16.12
N VAL A 503 -4.00 14.15 -15.90
CA VAL A 503 -2.63 14.24 -15.40
C VAL A 503 -1.71 14.27 -16.63
N VAL A 504 -0.86 15.30 -16.67
CA VAL A 504 0.35 15.35 -17.49
C VAL A 504 1.48 15.68 -16.52
N GLU A 505 2.32 14.70 -16.22
CA GLU A 505 3.80 14.71 -16.33
C GLU A 505 4.37 13.35 -15.88
#